data_AF-A0A9P6NH09-F1
#
_entry.id   AF-A0A9P6NH09-F1
#
_cell.length_a   1.000
_cell.length_b   1.000
_cell.length_c   1.000
_cell.angle_alpha   90.00
_cell.angle_beta   90.00
_cell.angle_gamma   90.00
#
_symmetry.space_group_name_H-M   'P 1'
#
loop_
_entity.id
_entity.type
_entity.pdbx_description
1 polymer ?
#
loop_
_entity_poly.entity_id
_entity_poly.type
_entity_poly.pdbx_seq_one_letter_code
_entity_poly.pdbx_strand_id
1 'polypeptide(L)'
;MPVPVTALEESIFGVGPYDDFAAEVGRFVWKLARPHWLRNEGHLIEVEAKLGILCPRRADAGQRMYFPIGTEAPLLDTDATRFVTNMSANQHKAFNGLLNERVMETNEPGYAGARIKYSHTREVDEFFENRTRVSRCQNTGEVRAVMVKEKLGSMDITCPRRPFDFRISVNLERPAGLPPSDVRPSYRRIKDRLSYAHQICQVDLTQVRTDESNAGLQHELEIEFRESGPLLESADRWADGAGDPTYLTYLQVWLNTVRLLIRNAPEE
;
A
#
# COMPACT_ATOMS: atom_id res chain seq x y z
N MET A 1 38.68 21.86 19.65
CA MET A 1 37.27 21.59 20.03
C MET A 1 36.48 21.59 18.73
N PRO A 2 35.81 20.50 18.33
CA PRO A 2 34.92 20.56 17.18
C PRO A 2 33.78 21.53 17.52
N VAL A 3 33.55 22.51 16.65
CA VAL A 3 32.44 23.45 16.77
C VAL A 3 31.15 22.62 16.68
N PRO A 4 30.16 22.81 17.58
CA PRO A 4 28.86 22.19 17.39
C PRO A 4 28.35 22.62 16.03
N VAL A 5 27.99 21.68 15.16
CA VAL A 5 27.29 22.00 13.93
C VAL A 5 25.97 22.61 14.37
N THR A 6 25.89 23.95 14.39
CA THR A 6 24.63 24.66 14.44
C THR A 6 23.75 24.07 13.34
N ALA A 7 22.51 23.72 13.66
CA ALA A 7 21.57 23.17 12.69
C ALA A 7 21.63 24.05 11.43
N LEU A 8 22.13 23.49 10.34
CA LEU A 8 22.25 24.23 9.09
C LEU A 8 20.84 24.60 8.64
N GLU A 9 20.65 25.82 8.15
CA GLU A 9 19.40 26.20 7.48
C GLU A 9 19.19 25.28 6.26
N GLU A 10 17.93 24.90 5.99
CA GLU A 10 17.62 23.95 4.92
C GLU A 10 17.99 24.47 3.52
N SER A 11 18.02 25.80 3.35
CA SER A 11 18.50 26.47 2.14
C SER A 11 18.86 27.93 2.42
N ILE A 12 19.37 28.65 1.41
CA ILE A 12 19.60 30.12 1.47
C ILE A 12 18.32 30.94 1.71
N PHE A 13 17.14 30.32 1.54
CA PHE A 13 15.84 30.94 1.79
C PHE A 13 15.30 30.62 3.19
N GLY A 14 16.06 29.88 4.02
CA GLY A 14 15.62 29.42 5.34
C GLY A 14 14.54 28.32 5.31
N VAL A 15 14.18 27.82 4.12
CA VAL A 15 13.16 26.78 3.92
C VAL A 15 13.63 25.75 2.88
N GLY A 16 13.36 24.47 3.10
CA GLY A 16 13.61 23.42 2.13
C GLY A 16 12.52 23.34 1.05
N PRO A 17 12.86 22.84 -0.15
CA PRO A 17 11.84 22.53 -1.15
C PRO A 17 10.99 21.34 -0.69
N TYR A 18 9.75 21.28 -1.16
CA TYR A 18 8.91 20.09 -1.01
C TYR A 18 9.51 18.90 -1.77
N ASP A 19 9.27 17.67 -1.30
CA ASP A 19 9.67 16.45 -2.01
C ASP A 19 8.84 16.32 -3.31
N ASP A 20 9.48 16.57 -4.46
CA ASP A 20 8.85 16.46 -5.78
C ASP A 20 8.27 15.07 -6.05
N PHE A 21 8.89 14.02 -5.51
CA PHE A 21 8.37 12.67 -5.61
C PHE A 21 7.06 12.53 -4.83
N ALA A 22 7.02 13.01 -3.59
CA ALA A 22 5.80 12.99 -2.77
C ALA A 22 4.71 13.85 -3.42
N ALA A 23 5.07 15.01 -3.97
CA ALA A 23 4.13 15.86 -4.71
C ALA A 23 3.57 15.16 -5.95
N GLU A 24 4.39 14.43 -6.71
CA GLU A 24 3.93 13.69 -7.89
C GLU A 24 2.98 12.55 -7.53
N VAL A 25 3.29 11.79 -6.47
CA VAL A 25 2.38 10.78 -5.91
C VAL A 25 1.06 11.44 -5.46
N GLY A 26 1.13 12.59 -4.80
CA GLY A 26 -0.04 13.35 -4.35
C GLY A 26 -0.91 13.81 -5.52
N ARG A 27 -0.32 14.36 -6.58
CA ARG A 27 -1.05 14.75 -7.80
C ARG A 27 -1.76 13.55 -8.42
N PHE A 28 -1.09 12.40 -8.50
CA PHE A 28 -1.68 11.18 -9.02
C PHE A 28 -2.88 10.70 -8.19
N VAL A 29 -2.72 10.61 -6.87
CA VAL A 29 -3.80 10.19 -5.96
C VAL A 29 -4.98 11.17 -6.04
N TRP A 30 -4.70 12.47 -5.95
CA TRP A 30 -5.75 13.49 -6.00
C TRP A 30 -6.49 13.51 -7.34
N LYS A 31 -5.78 13.38 -8.47
CA LYS A 31 -6.40 13.30 -9.80
C LYS A 31 -7.46 12.20 -9.90
N LEU A 32 -7.18 11.03 -9.30
CA LEU A 32 -8.10 9.89 -9.32
C LEU A 32 -9.21 10.01 -8.27
N ALA A 33 -8.89 10.52 -7.08
CA ALA A 33 -9.84 10.60 -5.97
C ALA A 33 -10.80 11.80 -6.06
N ARG A 34 -10.37 12.92 -6.66
CA ARG A 34 -11.14 14.19 -6.70
C ARG A 34 -12.58 14.03 -7.20
N PRO A 35 -12.87 13.31 -8.31
CA PRO A 35 -14.25 13.13 -8.74
C PRO A 35 -15.14 12.44 -7.71
N HIS A 36 -14.58 11.54 -6.89
CA HIS A 36 -15.29 10.83 -5.83
C HIS A 36 -15.42 11.68 -4.57
N TRP A 37 -14.37 12.43 -4.21
CA TRP A 37 -14.41 13.43 -3.14
C TRP A 37 -15.55 14.42 -3.34
N LEU A 38 -15.67 15.00 -4.55
CA LEU A 38 -16.72 15.96 -4.90
C LEU A 38 -18.14 15.37 -4.86
N ARG A 39 -18.28 14.04 -4.92
CA ARG A 39 -19.55 13.33 -4.76
C ARG A 39 -19.82 12.84 -3.34
N ASN A 40 -19.00 13.26 -2.38
CA ASN A 40 -19.02 12.77 -0.99
C ASN A 40 -18.75 11.24 -0.88
N GLU A 41 -18.04 10.69 -1.86
CA GLU A 41 -17.62 9.28 -1.91
C GLU A 41 -16.15 9.10 -1.52
N GLY A 42 -15.49 10.14 -1.00
CA GLY A 42 -14.06 10.09 -0.65
C GLY A 42 -13.71 8.99 0.36
N HIS A 43 -14.63 8.69 1.29
CA HIS A 43 -14.48 7.62 2.28
C HIS A 43 -14.48 6.20 1.68
N LEU A 44 -14.89 6.05 0.41
CA LEU A 44 -14.85 4.78 -0.32
C LEU A 44 -13.53 4.58 -1.07
N ILE A 45 -12.67 5.59 -1.09
CA ILE A 45 -11.36 5.51 -1.73
C ILE A 45 -10.41 4.72 -0.84
N GLU A 46 -9.72 3.77 -1.46
CA GLU A 46 -8.59 3.06 -0.89
C GLU A 46 -7.33 3.48 -1.66
N VAL A 47 -6.28 3.84 -0.92
CA VAL A 47 -4.95 4.14 -1.46
C VAL A 47 -3.95 3.19 -0.82
N GLU A 48 -3.34 2.33 -1.63
CA GLU A 48 -2.45 1.26 -1.20
C GLU A 48 -1.16 1.23 -2.03
N ALA A 49 -0.05 0.84 -1.41
CA ALA A 49 1.22 0.53 -2.06
C ALA A 49 1.50 -0.95 -1.88
N LYS A 50 1.80 -1.65 -2.96
CA LYS A 50 2.17 -3.07 -2.93
C LYS A 50 3.63 -3.24 -3.29
N LEU A 51 4.35 -4.05 -2.53
CA LEU A 51 5.71 -4.45 -2.89
C LEU A 51 5.68 -5.57 -3.93
N GLY A 52 6.66 -5.55 -4.83
CA GLY A 52 6.79 -6.54 -5.89
C GLY A 52 7.96 -6.22 -6.80
N ILE A 53 7.96 -6.77 -8.01
CA ILE A 53 8.98 -6.48 -9.01
C ILE A 53 8.34 -6.10 -10.35
N LEU A 54 8.98 -5.17 -11.05
CA LEU A 54 8.63 -4.84 -12.43
C LEU A 54 9.35 -5.80 -13.37
N CYS A 55 8.60 -6.58 -14.14
CA CYS A 55 9.13 -7.51 -15.14
C CYS A 55 8.80 -7.01 -16.56
N PRO A 56 9.57 -7.39 -17.59
CA PRO A 56 9.14 -7.18 -18.97
C PRO A 56 7.82 -7.92 -19.24
N ARG A 57 6.90 -7.26 -19.96
CA ARG A 57 5.55 -7.80 -20.21
C ARG A 57 5.56 -9.12 -21.01
N ARG A 58 6.53 -9.28 -21.92
CA ARG A 58 6.64 -10.41 -22.84
C ARG A 58 7.70 -11.45 -22.43
N ALA A 59 8.38 -11.28 -21.30
CA ALA A 59 9.39 -12.22 -20.83
C ALA A 59 8.79 -13.23 -19.84
N ASP A 60 9.47 -14.37 -19.70
CA ASP A 60 9.17 -15.34 -18.65
C ASP A 60 9.22 -14.69 -17.27
N ALA A 61 8.35 -15.15 -16.38
CA ALA A 61 8.23 -14.59 -15.03
C ALA A 61 9.57 -14.71 -14.28
N GLY A 62 10.06 -13.59 -13.74
CA GLY A 62 11.18 -13.58 -12.78
C GLY A 62 12.32 -12.65 -13.14
N GLN A 63 12.49 -12.25 -14.41
CA GLN A 63 13.51 -11.26 -14.74
C GLN A 63 13.01 -9.86 -14.44
N ARG A 64 13.59 -9.22 -13.42
CA ARG A 64 13.32 -7.81 -13.11
C ARG A 64 13.84 -6.92 -14.24
N MET A 65 13.02 -5.97 -14.66
CA MET A 65 13.33 -5.02 -15.71
C MET A 65 14.35 -3.99 -15.21
N TYR A 66 15.38 -3.74 -16.01
CA TYR A 66 16.35 -2.68 -15.75
C TYR A 66 15.86 -1.35 -16.32
N PHE A 67 15.96 -0.31 -15.51
CA PHE A 67 15.74 1.08 -15.93
C PHE A 67 17.04 1.85 -15.75
N PRO A 68 17.48 2.66 -16.73
CA PRO A 68 18.74 3.40 -16.67
C PRO A 68 18.64 4.65 -15.78
N ILE A 69 18.22 4.48 -14.52
CA ILE A 69 18.06 5.53 -13.52
C ILE A 69 18.71 5.12 -12.20
N GLY A 70 19.13 6.10 -11.39
CA GLY A 70 19.92 5.85 -10.17
C GLY A 70 19.11 5.74 -8.87
N THR A 71 17.87 6.21 -8.87
CA THR A 71 17.03 6.38 -7.68
C THR A 71 15.63 5.84 -7.91
N GLU A 72 14.82 5.80 -6.85
CA GLU A 72 13.40 5.54 -7.02
C GLU A 72 12.75 6.58 -7.94
N ALA A 73 11.88 6.13 -8.84
CA ALA A 73 11.16 7.03 -9.75
C ALA A 73 9.84 6.41 -10.23
N PRO A 74 8.78 7.22 -10.38
CA PRO A 74 7.55 6.78 -11.02
C PRO A 74 7.78 6.53 -12.52
N LEU A 75 7.20 5.47 -13.04
CA LEU A 75 7.18 5.16 -14.46
C LEU A 75 6.01 5.86 -15.14
N LEU A 76 6.30 6.61 -16.20
CA LEU A 76 5.28 7.30 -17.00
C LEU A 76 4.66 6.38 -18.06
N ASP A 77 5.44 5.44 -18.58
CA ASP A 77 5.00 4.42 -19.54
C ASP A 77 5.23 3.02 -18.93
N THR A 78 4.15 2.25 -18.87
CA THR A 78 4.14 0.88 -18.30
C THR A 78 3.74 -0.18 -19.33
N ASP A 79 3.64 0.17 -20.62
CA ASP A 79 3.21 -0.74 -21.68
C ASP A 79 4.18 -1.91 -21.87
N ALA A 80 5.48 -1.66 -21.72
CA ALA A 80 6.50 -2.70 -21.77
C ALA A 80 6.64 -3.51 -20.47
N THR A 81 5.95 -3.11 -19.40
CA THR A 81 6.15 -3.64 -18.05
C THR A 81 4.96 -4.46 -17.55
N ARG A 82 5.22 -5.35 -16.60
CA ARG A 82 4.21 -6.07 -15.81
C ARG A 82 4.69 -6.09 -14.37
N PHE A 83 3.90 -5.52 -13.47
CA PHE A 83 4.15 -5.61 -12.03
C PHE A 83 3.73 -6.99 -11.51
N VAL A 84 4.61 -7.63 -10.75
CA VAL A 84 4.38 -8.93 -10.12
C VAL A 84 4.39 -8.75 -8.61
N THR A 85 3.21 -8.87 -8.01
CA THR A 85 3.04 -8.88 -6.56
C THR A 85 3.38 -10.27 -6.04
N ASN A 86 4.62 -10.49 -5.63
CA ASN A 86 5.02 -11.67 -4.87
C ASN A 86 6.33 -11.40 -4.15
N MET A 87 6.61 -12.18 -3.11
CA MET A 87 7.91 -12.26 -2.45
C MET A 87 8.20 -13.70 -2.02
N SER A 88 9.44 -13.99 -1.68
CA SER A 88 9.79 -15.30 -1.12
C SER A 88 9.18 -15.47 0.28
N ALA A 89 8.97 -16.73 0.68
CA ALA A 89 8.54 -17.04 2.05
C ALA A 89 9.54 -16.53 3.11
N ASN A 90 10.83 -16.49 2.76
CA ASN A 90 11.89 -15.94 3.63
C ASN A 90 11.74 -14.42 3.80
N GLN A 91 11.50 -13.68 2.72
CA GLN A 91 11.24 -12.24 2.76
C GLN A 91 9.98 -11.95 3.58
N HIS A 92 8.88 -12.68 3.35
CA HIS A 92 7.65 -12.55 4.13
C HIS A 92 7.88 -12.81 5.63
N LYS A 93 8.65 -13.86 5.97
CA LYS A 93 9.00 -14.17 7.36
C LYS A 93 9.86 -13.08 7.99
N ALA A 94 10.82 -12.52 7.25
CA ALA A 94 11.70 -11.46 7.74
C ALA A 94 10.91 -10.17 8.03
N PHE A 95 10.02 -9.75 7.13
CA PHE A 95 9.13 -8.61 7.37
C PHE A 95 8.24 -8.84 8.59
N ASN A 96 7.70 -10.05 8.74
CA ASN A 96 6.92 -10.40 9.91
C ASN A 96 7.73 -10.25 11.21
N GLY A 97 8.98 -10.71 11.22
CA GLY A 97 9.88 -10.56 12.37
C GLY A 97 10.13 -9.09 12.72
N LEU A 98 10.51 -8.28 11.73
CA LEU A 98 10.76 -6.84 11.88
C LEU A 98 9.55 -6.08 12.44
N LEU A 99 8.36 -6.36 11.91
CA LEU A 99 7.14 -5.69 12.34
C LEU A 99 6.71 -6.12 13.75
N ASN A 100 6.87 -7.40 14.11
CA ASN A 100 6.62 -7.88 15.46
C ASN A 100 7.59 -7.26 16.49
N GLU A 101 8.87 -7.11 16.14
CA GLU A 101 9.84 -6.41 16.99
C GLU A 101 9.40 -4.97 17.26
N ARG A 102 9.00 -4.23 16.21
CA ARG A 102 8.46 -2.88 16.36
C ARG A 102 7.17 -2.84 17.17
N VAL A 103 6.29 -3.84 17.05
CA VAL A 103 5.10 -3.95 17.93
C VAL A 103 5.51 -4.07 19.38
N MET A 104 6.46 -4.94 19.72
CA MET A 104 6.94 -5.09 21.09
C MET A 104 7.51 -3.77 21.62
N GLU A 105 8.45 -3.17 20.90
CA GLU A 105 9.10 -1.91 21.30
C GLU A 105 8.11 -0.77 21.53
N THR A 106 7.12 -0.60 20.65
CA THR A 106 6.15 0.50 20.78
C THR A 106 5.09 0.26 21.86
N ASN A 107 4.97 -0.97 22.37
CA ASN A 107 4.05 -1.30 23.45
C ASN A 107 4.74 -1.39 24.83
N GLU A 108 6.06 -1.21 24.90
CA GLU A 108 6.80 -1.16 26.16
C GLU A 108 6.34 0.02 27.06
N PRO A 109 6.32 -0.16 28.39
CA PRO A 109 6.05 0.92 29.33
C PRO A 109 7.07 2.06 29.16
N GLY A 110 6.58 3.28 28.94
CA GLY A 110 7.43 4.47 28.77
C GLY A 110 7.78 4.80 27.32
N TYR A 111 7.32 4.03 26.33
CA TYR A 111 7.42 4.45 24.93
C TYR A 111 6.62 5.75 24.69
N ALA A 112 7.32 6.80 24.26
CA ALA A 112 6.73 8.14 24.09
C ALA A 112 5.94 8.30 22.78
N GLY A 113 6.14 7.41 21.81
CA GLY A 113 5.52 7.49 20.49
C GLY A 113 4.15 6.81 20.40
N ALA A 114 3.55 6.87 19.21
CA ALA A 114 2.32 6.14 18.91
C ALA A 114 2.57 4.63 18.86
N ARG A 115 1.68 3.87 19.49
CA ARG A 115 1.79 2.40 19.55
C ARG A 115 1.35 1.76 18.25
N ILE A 116 2.01 0.67 17.87
CA ILE A 116 1.56 -0.18 16.77
C ILE A 116 0.55 -1.19 17.30
N LYS A 117 -0.59 -1.32 16.60
CA LYS A 117 -1.61 -2.33 16.88
C LYS A 117 -1.42 -3.50 15.92
N TYR A 118 -1.43 -4.71 16.46
CA TYR A 118 -1.32 -5.95 15.70
C TYR A 118 -2.66 -6.69 15.67
N SER A 119 -3.00 -7.29 14.53
CA SER A 119 -4.10 -8.24 14.41
C SER A 119 -3.79 -9.32 13.37
N HIS A 120 -4.36 -10.51 13.60
CA HIS A 120 -4.23 -11.65 12.69
C HIS A 120 -5.61 -12.12 12.27
N THR A 121 -5.89 -12.09 10.97
CA THR A 121 -7.16 -12.54 10.42
C THR A 121 -6.96 -13.67 9.42
N ARG A 122 -7.96 -14.56 9.36
CA ARG A 122 -8.08 -15.56 8.31
C ARG A 122 -9.43 -15.41 7.65
N GLU A 123 -9.41 -15.17 6.35
CA GLU A 123 -10.59 -14.81 5.58
C GLU A 123 -10.71 -15.68 4.34
N VAL A 124 -11.95 -15.95 3.95
CA VAL A 124 -12.30 -16.53 2.66
C VAL A 124 -12.95 -15.43 1.84
N ASP A 125 -12.31 -15.06 0.74
CA ASP A 125 -12.89 -14.15 -0.25
C ASP A 125 -13.60 -14.99 -1.31
N GLU A 126 -14.88 -14.72 -1.51
CA GLU A 126 -15.74 -15.34 -2.52
C GLU A 126 -16.11 -14.29 -3.57
N PHE A 127 -15.81 -14.57 -4.84
CA PHE A 127 -16.03 -13.67 -5.96
C PHE A 127 -17.19 -14.15 -6.81
N PHE A 128 -18.01 -13.20 -7.24
CA PHE A 128 -19.22 -13.45 -8.02
C PHE A 128 -19.13 -12.77 -9.38
N GLU A 129 -19.90 -13.24 -10.36
CA GLU A 129 -19.85 -12.76 -11.76
C GLU A 129 -20.09 -11.26 -11.89
N ASN A 130 -20.90 -10.67 -11.00
CA ASN A 130 -21.17 -9.24 -10.97
C ASN A 130 -20.04 -8.40 -10.34
N ARG A 131 -18.85 -8.98 -10.14
CA ARG A 131 -17.67 -8.39 -9.46
C ARG A 131 -17.86 -8.15 -7.95
N THR A 132 -18.92 -8.67 -7.35
CA THR A 132 -19.08 -8.63 -5.89
C THR A 132 -18.06 -9.56 -5.25
N ARG A 133 -17.37 -9.06 -4.24
CA ARG A 133 -16.55 -9.83 -3.31
C ARG A 133 -17.28 -9.92 -1.97
N VAL A 134 -17.45 -11.14 -1.48
CA VAL A 134 -17.91 -11.42 -0.12
C VAL A 134 -16.71 -11.96 0.66
N SER A 135 -16.31 -11.25 1.72
CA SER A 135 -15.22 -11.67 2.61
C SER A 135 -15.83 -12.23 3.89
N ARG A 136 -15.46 -13.47 4.25
CA ARG A 136 -15.96 -14.16 5.45
C ARG A 136 -14.83 -14.57 6.37
N CYS A 137 -15.05 -14.51 7.68
CA CYS A 137 -14.13 -15.10 8.65
C CYS A 137 -14.05 -16.61 8.43
N GLN A 138 -12.84 -17.15 8.25
CA GLN A 138 -12.66 -18.59 7.97
C GLN A 138 -13.16 -19.47 9.12
N ASN A 139 -12.98 -19.02 10.37
CA ASN A 139 -13.32 -19.82 11.55
C ASN A 139 -14.82 -19.79 11.89
N THR A 140 -15.48 -18.66 11.68
CA THR A 140 -16.87 -18.44 12.13
C THR A 140 -17.89 -18.40 10.99
N GLY A 141 -17.45 -18.23 9.74
CA GLY A 141 -18.33 -18.02 8.58
C GLY A 141 -19.03 -16.65 8.55
N GLU A 142 -18.78 -15.80 9.56
CA GLU A 142 -19.35 -14.45 9.68
C GLU A 142 -18.92 -13.59 8.49
N VAL A 143 -19.88 -12.88 7.89
CA VAL A 143 -19.61 -11.92 6.81
C VAL A 143 -18.90 -10.71 7.38
N ARG A 144 -17.68 -10.45 6.92
CA ARG A 144 -16.87 -9.29 7.32
C ARG A 144 -17.14 -8.09 6.43
N ALA A 145 -17.21 -8.31 5.11
CA ALA A 145 -17.47 -7.25 4.14
C ALA A 145 -18.11 -7.81 2.87
N VAL A 146 -18.92 -6.97 2.22
CA VAL A 146 -19.49 -7.23 0.91
C VAL A 146 -19.33 -5.97 0.08
N MET A 147 -18.59 -6.06 -1.03
CA MET A 147 -18.23 -4.88 -1.80
C MET A 147 -17.95 -5.20 -3.27
N VAL A 148 -17.97 -4.16 -4.10
CA VAL A 148 -17.41 -4.15 -5.46
C VAL A 148 -16.20 -3.22 -5.46
N LYS A 149 -15.03 -3.76 -5.81
CA LYS A 149 -13.78 -3.01 -5.92
C LYS A 149 -13.55 -2.59 -7.36
N GLU A 150 -13.47 -1.28 -7.59
CA GLU A 150 -13.18 -0.68 -8.90
C GLU A 150 -11.78 -0.05 -8.87
N LYS A 151 -10.90 -0.48 -9.78
CA LYS A 151 -9.57 0.12 -9.91
C LYS A 151 -9.67 1.44 -10.66
N LEU A 152 -9.34 2.55 -10.00
CA LEU A 152 -9.31 3.87 -10.63
C LEU A 152 -8.00 4.11 -11.39
N GLY A 153 -6.90 3.59 -10.87
CA GLY A 153 -5.59 3.68 -11.54
C GLY A 153 -4.46 3.09 -10.71
N SER A 154 -3.28 2.99 -11.32
CA SER A 154 -2.04 2.63 -10.62
C SER A 154 -0.84 3.40 -11.17
N MET A 155 0.13 3.64 -10.30
CA MET A 155 1.44 4.20 -10.62
C MET A 155 2.49 3.16 -10.22
N ASP A 156 3.39 2.83 -11.15
CA ASP A 156 4.50 1.91 -10.91
C ASP A 156 5.75 2.70 -10.56
N ILE A 157 6.44 2.33 -9.49
CA ILE A 157 7.66 2.98 -9.01
C ILE A 157 8.78 1.96 -9.06
N THR A 158 9.78 2.23 -9.89
CA THR A 158 11.00 1.42 -9.89
C THR A 158 11.95 1.88 -8.79
N CYS A 159 12.63 0.94 -8.14
CA CYS A 159 13.62 1.20 -7.10
C CYS A 159 14.95 0.46 -7.44
N PRO A 160 15.79 1.00 -8.34
CA PRO A 160 16.89 0.27 -8.99
C PRO A 160 17.98 -0.22 -8.01
N ARG A 161 18.10 0.38 -6.83
CA ARG A 161 19.09 0.01 -5.79
C ARG A 161 18.49 -0.79 -4.63
N ARG A 162 17.29 -1.34 -4.80
CA ARG A 162 16.54 -2.04 -3.76
C ARG A 162 16.00 -3.37 -4.30
N PRO A 163 15.74 -4.39 -3.47
CA PRO A 163 15.26 -5.69 -3.96
C PRO A 163 13.84 -5.65 -4.53
N PHE A 164 13.01 -4.71 -4.06
CA PHE A 164 11.62 -4.53 -4.51
C PHE A 164 11.42 -3.21 -5.23
N ASP A 165 10.57 -3.25 -6.25
CA ASP A 165 9.81 -2.11 -6.75
C ASP A 165 8.48 -2.00 -5.97
N PHE A 166 7.69 -0.96 -6.21
CA PHE A 166 6.34 -0.92 -5.64
C PHE A 166 5.33 -0.28 -6.60
N ARG A 167 4.06 -0.65 -6.42
CA ARG A 167 2.93 -0.11 -7.16
C ARG A 167 1.99 0.59 -6.21
N ILE A 168 1.73 1.87 -6.46
CA ILE A 168 0.64 2.60 -5.81
C ILE A 168 -0.64 2.34 -6.59
N SER A 169 -1.70 1.92 -5.93
CA SER A 169 -3.03 1.75 -6.51
C SER A 169 -4.04 2.63 -5.79
N VAL A 170 -4.95 3.22 -6.57
CA VAL A 170 -6.13 3.91 -6.04
C VAL A 170 -7.34 3.12 -6.51
N ASN A 171 -8.13 2.64 -5.56
CA ASN A 171 -9.33 1.86 -5.80
C ASN A 171 -10.52 2.54 -5.14
N LEU A 172 -11.71 2.18 -5.62
CA LEU A 172 -12.98 2.55 -5.01
C LEU A 172 -13.68 1.28 -4.52
N GLU A 173 -13.95 1.20 -3.23
CA GLU A 173 -14.59 0.04 -2.59
C GLU A 173 -16.05 0.37 -2.25
N ARG A 174 -16.97 0.05 -3.17
CA ARG A 174 -18.40 0.32 -2.97
C ARG A 174 -19.04 -0.82 -2.17
N PRO A 175 -19.75 -0.55 -1.06
CA PRO A 175 -20.58 -1.54 -0.40
C PRO A 175 -21.56 -2.18 -1.38
N ALA A 176 -21.74 -3.48 -1.29
CA ALA A 176 -22.65 -4.23 -2.14
C ALA A 176 -23.59 -5.11 -1.29
N GLY A 177 -24.72 -5.50 -1.87
CA GLY A 177 -25.63 -6.46 -1.25
C GLY A 177 -25.06 -7.88 -1.28
N LEU A 178 -25.43 -8.69 -0.30
CA LEU A 178 -25.13 -10.13 -0.33
C LEU A 178 -25.76 -10.76 -1.59
N PRO A 179 -25.00 -11.54 -2.38
CA PRO A 179 -25.56 -12.29 -3.49
C PRO A 179 -26.66 -13.27 -3.00
N PRO A 180 -27.67 -13.55 -3.83
CA PRO A 180 -28.68 -14.56 -3.54
C PRO A 180 -28.04 -15.92 -3.20
N SER A 181 -28.66 -16.69 -2.31
CA SER A 181 -28.09 -17.94 -1.79
C SER A 181 -27.94 -19.07 -2.82
N ASP A 182 -28.66 -18.98 -3.94
CA ASP A 182 -28.59 -19.90 -5.08
C ASP A 182 -27.42 -19.60 -6.03
N VAL A 183 -26.86 -18.39 -5.97
CA VAL A 183 -25.72 -17.99 -6.79
C VAL A 183 -24.44 -18.52 -6.16
N ARG A 184 -23.66 -19.29 -6.93
CA ARG A 184 -22.36 -19.80 -6.49
C ARG A 184 -21.24 -18.82 -6.83
N PRO A 185 -20.20 -18.72 -5.99
CA PRO A 185 -19.01 -17.95 -6.33
C PRO A 185 -18.31 -18.58 -7.53
N SER A 186 -17.82 -17.73 -8.45
CA SER A 186 -17.01 -18.14 -9.59
C SER A 186 -15.59 -18.50 -9.19
N TYR A 187 -15.09 -17.88 -8.12
CA TYR A 187 -13.73 -18.02 -7.66
C TYR A 187 -13.65 -17.77 -6.14
N ARG A 188 -12.77 -18.50 -5.46
CA ARG A 188 -12.51 -18.34 -4.04
C ARG A 188 -11.02 -18.31 -3.77
N ARG A 189 -10.64 -17.55 -2.76
CA ARG A 189 -9.28 -17.55 -2.20
C ARG A 189 -9.31 -17.43 -0.69
N ILE A 190 -8.34 -18.08 -0.06
CA ILE A 190 -8.09 -18.05 1.37
C ILE A 190 -6.95 -17.07 1.62
N LYS A 191 -7.17 -16.14 2.55
CA LYS A 191 -6.21 -15.14 2.98
C LYS A 191 -5.86 -15.37 4.45
N ASP A 192 -4.58 -15.49 4.73
CA ASP A 192 -4.02 -15.43 6.08
C ASP A 192 -3.22 -14.13 6.20
N ARG A 193 -3.72 -13.19 7.01
CA ARG A 193 -3.24 -11.79 7.04
C ARG A 193 -2.79 -11.37 8.42
N LEU A 194 -1.57 -10.83 8.48
CA LEU A 194 -0.97 -10.18 9.64
C LEU A 194 -0.99 -8.67 9.39
N SER A 195 -1.77 -7.94 10.16
CA SER A 195 -2.00 -6.50 9.99
C SER A 195 -1.37 -5.70 11.13
N TYR A 196 -0.66 -4.64 10.75
CA TYR A 196 0.07 -3.75 11.65
C TYR A 196 -0.38 -2.30 11.42
N ALA A 197 -1.20 -1.77 12.32
CA ALA A 197 -1.74 -0.42 12.22
C ALA A 197 -0.93 0.57 13.07
N HIS A 198 -0.48 1.66 12.45
CA HIS A 198 0.26 2.73 13.10
C HIS A 198 -0.14 4.09 12.52
N GLN A 199 -0.77 4.92 13.36
CA GLN A 199 -1.28 6.24 12.98
C GLN A 199 -2.16 6.17 11.71
N ILE A 200 -1.68 6.76 10.61
CA ILE A 200 -2.38 6.85 9.32
C ILE A 200 -2.15 5.62 8.43
N CYS A 201 -1.21 4.74 8.77
CA CYS A 201 -0.80 3.61 7.93
C CYS A 201 -1.26 2.27 8.50
N GLN A 202 -1.58 1.34 7.60
CA GLN A 202 -1.69 -0.09 7.91
C GLN A 202 -0.77 -0.85 6.98
N VAL A 203 0.02 -1.76 7.55
CA VAL A 203 0.90 -2.68 6.82
C VAL A 203 0.32 -4.08 6.94
N ASP A 204 0.00 -4.69 5.81
CA ASP A 204 -0.61 -6.01 5.73
C ASP A 204 0.35 -6.99 5.06
N LEU A 205 0.75 -8.02 5.80
CA LEU A 205 1.45 -9.20 5.28
C LEU A 205 0.40 -10.29 5.03
N THR A 206 0.20 -10.65 3.77
CA THR A 206 -0.87 -11.58 3.38
C THR A 206 -0.32 -12.78 2.65
N GLN A 207 -0.71 -13.97 3.11
CA GLN A 207 -0.56 -15.21 2.37
C GLN A 207 -1.87 -15.53 1.66
N VAL A 208 -1.82 -15.69 0.33
CA VAL A 208 -2.99 -15.96 -0.50
C VAL A 208 -2.89 -17.35 -1.11
N ARG A 209 -3.95 -18.14 -0.93
CA ARG A 209 -4.14 -19.45 -1.56
C ARG A 209 -5.43 -19.41 -2.37
N THR A 210 -5.39 -19.86 -3.61
CA THR A 210 -6.59 -19.88 -4.47
C THR A 210 -7.04 -21.33 -4.66
N ASP A 211 -8.31 -21.52 -5.02
CA ASP A 211 -8.86 -22.87 -5.26
C ASP A 211 -8.34 -23.51 -6.58
N GLU A 212 -7.54 -22.81 -7.36
CA GLU A 212 -6.97 -23.35 -8.60
C GLU A 212 -5.84 -24.34 -8.31
N SER A 213 -5.95 -25.55 -8.87
CA SER A 213 -5.10 -26.71 -8.58
C SER A 213 -3.59 -26.48 -8.77
N ASN A 214 -3.19 -25.46 -9.52
CA ASN A 214 -1.80 -25.12 -9.84
C ASN A 214 -1.36 -23.74 -9.28
N ALA A 215 -2.21 -23.04 -8.56
CA ALA A 215 -1.83 -21.75 -7.99
C ALA A 215 -0.97 -21.97 -6.75
N GLY A 216 0.30 -21.57 -6.86
CA GLY A 216 1.22 -21.55 -5.72
C GLY A 216 0.77 -20.58 -4.62
N LEU A 217 1.29 -20.78 -3.41
CA LEU A 217 1.14 -19.81 -2.32
C LEU A 217 1.77 -18.48 -2.71
N GLN A 218 0.99 -17.40 -2.66
CA GLN A 218 1.48 -16.04 -2.89
C GLN A 218 1.73 -15.35 -1.56
N HIS A 219 2.82 -14.58 -1.50
CA HIS A 219 3.17 -13.75 -0.36
C HIS A 219 3.13 -12.28 -0.80
N GLU A 220 2.26 -11.50 -0.17
CA GLU A 220 2.02 -10.10 -0.51
C GLU A 220 2.34 -9.22 0.70
N LEU A 221 2.84 -8.01 0.44
CA LEU A 221 2.99 -6.95 1.42
C LEU A 221 2.34 -5.69 0.86
N GLU A 222 1.36 -5.16 1.59
CA GLU A 222 0.57 -4.00 1.24
C GLU A 222 0.74 -2.92 2.33
N ILE A 223 0.83 -1.66 1.95
CA ILE A 223 0.84 -0.50 2.86
C ILE A 223 -0.28 0.43 2.42
N GLU A 224 -1.29 0.63 3.25
CA GLU A 224 -2.45 1.45 2.93
C GLU A 224 -2.62 2.61 3.91
N PHE A 225 -3.30 3.66 3.43
CA PHE A 225 -3.86 4.65 4.35
C PHE A 225 -5.09 4.05 5.03
N ARG A 226 -5.12 4.10 6.36
CA ARG A 226 -6.22 3.55 7.18
C ARG A 226 -7.55 4.25 6.93
N GLU A 227 -7.49 5.56 6.69
CA GLU A 227 -8.66 6.40 6.49
C GLU A 227 -8.36 7.39 5.36
N SER A 228 -9.15 7.33 4.29
CA SER A 228 -8.99 8.22 3.13
C SER A 228 -9.59 9.62 3.36
N GLY A 229 -10.56 9.77 4.27
CA GLY A 229 -11.21 11.05 4.55
C GLY A 229 -10.23 12.19 4.88
N PRO A 230 -9.44 12.09 5.97
CA PRO A 230 -8.46 13.12 6.33
C PRO A 230 -7.37 13.33 5.27
N LEU A 231 -6.96 12.27 4.58
CA LEU A 231 -6.00 12.34 3.47
C LEU A 231 -6.56 13.24 2.35
N LEU A 232 -7.79 12.97 1.91
CA LEU A 232 -8.42 13.69 0.80
C LEU A 232 -8.84 15.11 1.17
N GLU A 233 -9.24 15.34 2.42
CA GLU A 233 -9.49 16.69 2.94
C GLU A 233 -8.22 17.57 2.88
N SER A 234 -7.07 17.00 3.25
CA SER A 234 -5.79 17.71 3.12
C SER A 234 -5.38 17.90 1.65
N ALA A 235 -5.72 16.94 0.78
CA ALA A 235 -5.45 17.03 -0.66
C ALA A 235 -6.24 18.16 -1.34
N ASP A 236 -7.51 18.34 -0.95
CA ASP A 236 -8.38 19.41 -1.45
C ASP A 236 -7.81 20.78 -1.11
N ARG A 237 -7.43 20.99 0.16
CA ARG A 237 -6.74 22.22 0.62
C ARG A 237 -5.42 22.48 -0.10
N TRP A 238 -4.64 21.43 -0.32
CA TRP A 238 -3.37 21.53 -1.05
C TRP A 238 -3.60 21.93 -2.52
N ALA A 239 -4.62 21.36 -3.16
CA ALA A 239 -4.97 21.64 -4.55
C ALA A 239 -5.56 23.04 -4.78
N ASP A 240 -6.28 23.58 -3.80
CA ASP A 240 -6.80 24.95 -3.82
C ASP A 240 -5.70 26.02 -3.67
N GLY A 241 -4.43 25.60 -3.54
CA GLY A 241 -3.29 26.51 -3.43
C GLY A 241 -3.20 27.19 -2.07
N ALA A 242 -3.87 26.65 -1.04
CA ALA A 242 -3.84 27.20 0.33
C ALA A 242 -2.45 27.13 1.00
N GLY A 243 -1.46 26.53 0.33
CA GLY A 243 -0.10 26.39 0.85
C GLY A 243 0.02 25.43 2.04
N ASP A 244 -1.03 24.64 2.31
CA ASP A 244 -1.07 23.69 3.42
C ASP A 244 -0.20 22.45 3.12
N PRO A 245 0.91 22.22 3.86
CA PRO A 245 1.81 21.10 3.63
C PRO A 245 1.30 19.78 4.24
N THR A 246 0.13 19.78 4.89
CA THR A 246 -0.42 18.60 5.59
C THR A 246 -0.53 17.40 4.65
N TYR A 247 -1.01 17.59 3.42
CA TYR A 247 -1.14 16.49 2.46
C TYR A 247 0.21 15.85 2.13
N LEU A 248 1.24 16.68 1.90
CA LEU A 248 2.60 16.21 1.66
C LEU A 248 3.19 15.51 2.89
N THR A 249 2.83 15.95 4.10
CA THR A 249 3.23 15.29 5.35
C THR A 249 2.63 13.89 5.46
N TYR A 250 1.34 13.71 5.13
CA TYR A 250 0.68 12.41 5.09
C TYR A 250 1.38 11.47 4.10
N LEU A 251 1.61 11.95 2.88
CA LEU A 251 2.30 11.20 1.84
C LEU A 251 3.73 10.84 2.25
N GLN A 252 4.46 11.77 2.87
CA GLN A 252 5.83 11.53 3.33
C GLN A 252 5.89 10.43 4.39
N VAL A 253 5.01 10.45 5.40
CA VAL A 253 4.96 9.42 6.44
C VAL A 253 4.65 8.04 5.85
N TRP A 254 3.66 7.98 4.94
CA TRP A 254 3.29 6.74 4.27
C TRP A 254 4.40 6.22 3.34
N LEU A 255 4.98 7.08 2.49
CA LEU A 255 6.10 6.72 1.62
C LEU A 255 7.35 6.33 2.40
N ASN A 256 7.63 6.98 3.53
CA ASN A 256 8.74 6.59 4.41
C ASN A 256 8.52 5.18 4.98
N THR A 257 7.28 4.80 5.27
CA THR A 257 6.96 3.43 5.70
C THR A 257 7.26 2.43 4.59
N VAL A 258 6.82 2.70 3.35
CA VAL A 258 7.15 1.88 2.16
C VAL A 258 8.67 1.77 1.98
N ARG A 259 9.38 2.90 1.98
CA ARG A 259 10.83 2.99 1.78
C ARG A 259 11.60 2.23 2.86
N LEU A 260 11.19 2.33 4.13
CA LEU A 260 11.86 1.64 5.24
C LEU A 260 11.64 0.13 5.18
N LEU A 261 10.46 -0.34 4.78
CA LEU A 261 10.23 -1.77 4.53
C LEU A 261 11.14 -2.26 3.41
N ILE A 262 11.13 -1.60 2.24
CA ILE A 262 11.98 -1.98 1.11
C ILE A 262 13.47 -1.96 1.48
N ARG A 263 13.93 -1.02 2.32
CA ARG A 263 15.32 -0.93 2.77
C ARG A 263 15.75 -2.04 3.72
N ASN A 264 14.82 -2.57 4.51
CA ASN A 264 15.07 -3.66 5.45
C ASN A 264 14.62 -5.04 4.90
N ALA A 265 14.28 -5.09 3.61
CA ALA A 265 14.03 -6.35 2.92
C ALA A 265 15.32 -7.20 2.90
N PRO A 266 15.25 -8.50 3.26
CA PRO A 266 16.39 -9.37 3.08
C PRO A 266 16.67 -9.57 1.58
N GLU A 267 17.94 -9.77 1.24
CA GLU A 267 18.34 -10.25 -0.09
C GLU A 267 17.68 -11.61 -0.37
N GLU A 268 17.44 -11.91 -1.65
CA GLU A 268 16.85 -13.19 -2.07
C GLU A 268 17.76 -14.40 -1.78
#